data_AF-A0A267G257-F1
#
_entry.id   AF-A0A267G257-F1
#
_cell.length_a   1.000
_cell.length_b   1.000
_cell.length_c   1.000
_cell.angle_alpha   90.00
_cell.angle_beta   90.00
_cell.angle_gamma   90.00
#
_symmetry.space_group_name_H-M   'P 1'
#
loop_
_entity.id
_entity.type
_entity.pdbx_description
1 polymer ?
#
loop_
_entity_poly.entity_id
_entity_poly.type
_entity_poly.pdbx_seq_one_letter_code
_entity_poly.pdbx_strand_id
1 'polypeptide(L)'
;NWTMKCSSCCIDKPSNEYPLEPLTDACHHPLLQICIRCCLKSVDSEGVCPYSQCDGEVEPDSESAAIYRLQLESVVYDYRDKEVSVSQPQVAVSQLVSIPLNLSVSFMSGDTAIISAQSLDSLNAFKLKLQQKMDDRPPVREIKILMGGTSLEGDHRTLAELGIASGCTGLRAIRVLYEVPSDLNKIRFSMSWGWPENNPKNYLDTACITFSKVGGLITHLHNIDFRSTWWQQAYEYHCYQRFIEHCGNATRDDREMRSTSTFNVWVQNLDNLEVRGQPVTHLLFLMSAWRRPNMQGYRMPTLQFFDSARPTQSLYEGTLEFSRFSHYRGLIVCLLKKDRGAWQIVQVARPFTSGDATNYYPIVSDCRRVVEQFG
;
A
#
# COMPACT_ATOMS: atom_id res chain seq x y z
N ASN A 1 -8.88 -21.55 -8.82
CA ASN A 1 -10.29 -21.77 -8.44
C ASN A 1 -11.01 -22.52 -9.54
N TRP A 2 -11.62 -23.66 -9.20
CA TRP A 2 -12.52 -24.42 -10.09
C TRP A 2 -13.94 -24.32 -9.52
N THR A 3 -14.97 -24.43 -10.36
CA THR A 3 -16.38 -24.34 -9.95
C THR A 3 -16.97 -25.71 -9.64
N MET A 4 -17.73 -25.81 -8.55
CA MET A 4 -18.44 -27.01 -8.09
C MET A 4 -19.91 -26.66 -7.83
N LYS A 5 -20.82 -27.60 -8.08
CA LYS A 5 -22.26 -27.39 -7.90
C LYS A 5 -22.71 -27.76 -6.50
N CYS A 6 -23.36 -26.83 -5.79
CA CYS A 6 -23.84 -27.06 -4.43
C CYS A 6 -25.06 -28.00 -4.46
N SER A 7 -25.06 -29.06 -3.65
CA SER A 7 -26.17 -30.03 -3.59
C SER A 7 -27.44 -29.47 -2.95
N SER A 8 -27.34 -28.44 -2.11
CA SER A 8 -28.48 -27.79 -1.45
C SER A 8 -29.15 -26.75 -2.35
N CYS A 9 -28.42 -25.72 -2.81
CA CYS A 9 -29.00 -24.65 -3.63
C CYS A 9 -28.91 -24.89 -5.15
N CYS A 10 -28.22 -25.95 -5.59
CA CYS A 10 -28.03 -26.29 -7.01
C CYS A 10 -27.32 -25.21 -7.86
N ILE A 11 -26.60 -24.27 -7.23
CA ILE A 11 -25.84 -23.21 -7.91
C ILE A 11 -24.37 -23.61 -8.04
N ASP A 12 -23.75 -23.31 -9.17
CA ASP A 12 -22.30 -23.44 -9.37
C ASP A 12 -21.55 -22.37 -8.56
N LYS A 13 -20.71 -22.85 -7.63
CA LYS A 13 -19.94 -22.04 -6.68
C LYS A 13 -18.45 -22.32 -6.83
N PRO A 14 -17.58 -21.34 -6.59
CA PRO A 14 -16.15 -21.60 -6.57
C PRO A 14 -15.79 -22.54 -5.42
N SER A 15 -14.69 -23.28 -5.58
CA SER A 15 -14.21 -24.21 -4.57
C SER A 15 -13.93 -23.58 -3.20
N ASN A 16 -13.66 -22.27 -3.13
CA ASN A 16 -13.43 -21.55 -1.87
C ASN A 16 -14.72 -21.19 -1.11
N GLU A 17 -15.92 -21.29 -1.71
CA GLU A 17 -17.22 -21.09 -1.03
C GLU A 17 -17.76 -22.38 -0.39
N TYR A 18 -16.92 -23.40 -0.25
CA TYR A 18 -17.22 -24.68 0.40
C TYR A 18 -16.43 -24.84 1.70
N PRO A 19 -17.01 -25.49 2.72
CA PRO A 19 -16.32 -25.73 3.97
C PRO A 19 -15.03 -26.52 3.81
N LEU A 20 -14.00 -26.11 4.55
CA LEU A 20 -12.75 -26.85 4.67
C LEU A 20 -12.69 -27.68 5.96
N GLU A 21 -13.51 -27.33 6.94
CA GLU A 21 -13.62 -28.00 8.24
C GLU A 21 -15.09 -28.30 8.57
N PRO A 22 -15.40 -29.34 9.35
CA PRO A 22 -16.78 -29.65 9.75
C PRO A 22 -17.37 -28.58 10.69
N LEU A 23 -18.70 -28.47 10.73
CA LEU A 23 -19.38 -27.55 11.66
C LEU A 23 -19.21 -27.99 13.13
N THR A 24 -19.13 -29.29 13.38
CA THR A 24 -18.89 -29.89 14.70
C THR A 24 -18.14 -31.19 14.54
N ASP A 25 -17.54 -31.67 15.63
CA ASP A 25 -16.89 -32.99 15.65
C ASP A 25 -17.85 -34.16 15.38
N ALA A 26 -19.16 -33.93 15.44
CA ALA A 26 -20.18 -34.92 15.09
C ALA A 26 -20.42 -35.02 13.56
N CYS A 27 -20.00 -34.03 12.78
CA CYS A 27 -20.22 -33.96 11.33
C CYS A 27 -19.23 -34.87 10.55
N HIS A 28 -19.61 -36.13 10.33
CA HIS A 28 -18.79 -37.12 9.60
C HIS A 28 -19.26 -37.33 8.15
N HIS A 29 -19.34 -36.25 7.37
CA HIS A 29 -19.81 -36.29 5.99
C HIS A 29 -18.95 -35.44 5.06
N PRO A 30 -19.00 -35.66 3.73
CA PRO A 30 -18.21 -34.90 2.77
C PRO A 30 -18.50 -33.39 2.84
N LEU A 31 -17.47 -32.57 3.06
CA LEU A 31 -17.59 -31.12 3.27
C LEU A 31 -17.85 -30.34 1.98
N LEU A 32 -17.35 -30.82 0.83
CA LEU A 32 -17.40 -30.14 -0.46
C LEU A 32 -18.72 -30.36 -1.25
N GLN A 33 -19.81 -30.71 -0.56
CA GLN A 33 -21.12 -30.93 -1.20
C GLN A 33 -22.07 -29.73 -1.04
N ILE A 34 -22.07 -29.10 0.13
CA ILE A 34 -22.97 -27.98 0.45
C ILE A 34 -22.11 -26.73 0.66
N CYS A 35 -22.46 -25.64 -0.01
CA CYS A 35 -21.71 -24.38 0.12
C CYS A 35 -21.93 -23.74 1.50
N ILE A 36 -20.96 -22.94 1.94
CA ILE A 36 -20.95 -22.31 3.26
C ILE A 36 -22.22 -21.48 3.50
N ARG A 37 -22.76 -20.81 2.48
CA ARG A 37 -24.02 -20.05 2.60
C ARG A 37 -25.21 -20.93 3.00
N CYS A 38 -25.31 -22.11 2.41
CA CYS A 38 -26.38 -23.06 2.73
C CYS A 38 -26.18 -23.66 4.12
N CYS A 39 -24.92 -23.92 4.51
CA CYS A 39 -24.57 -24.32 5.87
C CYS A 39 -25.01 -23.28 6.90
N LEU A 40 -24.57 -22.02 6.74
CA LEU A 40 -24.91 -20.95 7.66
C LEU A 40 -26.41 -20.67 7.70
N LYS A 41 -27.11 -20.77 6.56
CA LYS A 41 -28.58 -20.63 6.54
C LYS A 41 -29.25 -21.67 7.44
N SER A 42 -28.86 -22.95 7.32
CA SER A 42 -29.39 -24.05 8.13
C SER A 42 -29.06 -23.87 9.61
N VAL A 43 -27.83 -23.48 9.92
CA VAL A 43 -27.39 -23.20 11.30
C VAL A 43 -28.19 -22.03 11.89
N ASP A 44 -28.35 -20.93 11.17
CA ASP A 44 -29.03 -19.73 11.67
C ASP A 44 -30.55 -19.94 11.83
N SER A 45 -31.20 -20.76 10.98
CA SER A 45 -32.65 -20.97 11.02
C SER A 45 -33.10 -22.17 11.86
N GLU A 46 -32.32 -23.24 11.85
CA GLU A 46 -32.71 -24.54 12.41
C GLU A 46 -31.72 -25.05 13.46
N GLY A 47 -30.53 -24.44 13.60
CA GLY A 47 -29.53 -24.86 14.58
C GLY A 47 -28.92 -26.24 14.28
N VAL A 48 -28.93 -26.66 13.01
CA VAL A 48 -28.48 -28.00 12.60
C VAL A 48 -27.63 -27.96 11.32
N CYS A 49 -26.81 -29.00 11.14
CA CYS A 49 -26.07 -29.24 9.91
C CYS A 49 -27.04 -29.51 8.73
N PRO A 50 -26.87 -28.86 7.56
CA PRO A 50 -27.78 -29.04 6.41
C PRO A 50 -27.64 -30.40 5.70
N TYR A 51 -26.71 -31.25 6.12
CA TYR A 51 -26.50 -32.54 5.49
C TYR A 51 -27.58 -33.51 5.97
N SER A 52 -28.40 -34.04 5.06
CA SER A 52 -29.63 -34.79 5.40
C SER A 52 -29.42 -36.09 6.19
N GLN A 53 -28.18 -36.56 6.34
CA GLN A 53 -27.82 -37.73 7.15
C GLN A 53 -26.95 -37.35 8.36
N CYS A 54 -26.95 -36.07 8.75
CA CYS A 54 -26.20 -35.54 9.88
C CYS A 54 -27.16 -34.92 10.89
N ASP A 55 -27.15 -35.43 12.11
CA ASP A 55 -27.92 -34.90 13.23
C ASP A 55 -27.07 -33.94 14.09
N GLY A 56 -26.04 -33.33 13.51
CA GLY A 56 -25.16 -32.39 14.20
C GLY A 56 -25.90 -31.10 14.54
N GLU A 57 -26.22 -30.91 15.82
CA GLU A 57 -26.69 -29.63 16.36
C GLU A 57 -25.53 -28.62 16.37
N VAL A 58 -25.81 -27.40 15.95
CA VAL A 58 -24.83 -26.33 15.79
C VAL A 58 -25.42 -25.05 16.36
N GLU A 59 -24.78 -24.53 17.41
CA GLU A 59 -25.12 -23.21 17.93
C GLU A 59 -24.74 -22.12 16.90
N PRO A 60 -25.62 -21.16 16.60
CA PRO A 60 -25.34 -20.11 15.63
C PRO A 60 -24.07 -19.30 15.93
N ASP A 61 -23.71 -19.13 17.19
CA ASP A 61 -22.53 -18.42 17.67
C ASP A 61 -21.32 -19.33 17.92
N SER A 62 -21.38 -20.60 17.53
CA SER A 62 -20.25 -21.53 17.59
C SER A 62 -19.04 -21.03 16.80
N GLU A 63 -17.84 -21.43 17.25
CA GLU A 63 -16.57 -21.08 16.60
C GLU A 63 -16.55 -21.50 15.13
N SER A 64 -17.04 -22.70 14.81
CA SER A 64 -17.14 -23.19 13.43
C SER A 64 -18.08 -22.35 12.56
N ALA A 65 -19.22 -21.90 13.10
CA ALA A 65 -20.12 -20.99 12.39
C ALA A 65 -19.47 -19.60 12.18
N ALA A 66 -18.69 -19.12 13.15
CA ALA A 66 -17.91 -17.89 13.00
C ALA A 66 -16.81 -18.03 11.93
N ILE A 67 -16.08 -19.13 11.90
CA ILE A 67 -15.07 -19.44 10.87
C ILE A 67 -15.70 -19.47 9.48
N TYR A 68 -16.86 -20.12 9.34
CA TYR A 68 -17.61 -20.16 8.09
C TYR A 68 -18.04 -18.76 7.64
N ARG A 69 -18.49 -17.90 8.55
CA ARG A 69 -18.83 -16.50 8.24
C ARG A 69 -17.61 -15.73 7.76
N LEU A 70 -16.46 -15.87 8.43
CA LEU A 70 -15.19 -15.24 8.02
C LEU A 70 -14.71 -15.75 6.65
N GLN A 71 -14.78 -17.05 6.40
CA GLN A 71 -14.45 -17.63 5.11
C GLN A 71 -15.39 -17.10 4.03
N LEU A 72 -16.70 -17.06 4.29
CA LEU A 72 -17.66 -16.52 3.35
C LEU A 72 -17.43 -15.04 3.08
N GLU A 73 -17.10 -14.24 4.09
CA GLU A 73 -16.72 -12.83 3.92
C GLU A 73 -15.48 -12.67 3.06
N SER A 74 -14.47 -13.52 3.23
CA SER A 74 -13.26 -13.53 2.39
C SER A 74 -13.57 -13.88 0.92
N VAL A 75 -14.49 -14.82 0.69
CA VAL A 75 -14.93 -15.20 -0.67
C VAL A 75 -15.80 -14.12 -1.27
N VAL A 76 -16.70 -13.53 -0.48
CA VAL A 76 -17.55 -12.41 -0.91
C VAL A 76 -16.72 -11.17 -1.22
N TYR A 77 -15.61 -10.94 -0.52
CA TYR A 77 -14.62 -9.90 -0.83
C TYR A 77 -13.95 -10.15 -2.20
N ASP A 78 -13.62 -11.41 -2.50
CA ASP A 78 -13.02 -11.84 -3.78
C ASP A 78 -14.02 -11.70 -4.96
N TYR A 79 -15.33 -11.84 -4.71
CA TYR A 79 -16.40 -11.73 -5.71
C TYR A 79 -16.95 -10.30 -5.91
N ARG A 80 -17.02 -9.49 -4.84
CA ARG A 80 -17.55 -8.11 -4.89
C ARG A 80 -16.63 -7.13 -5.62
N ASP A 81 -15.36 -7.50 -5.83
CA ASP A 81 -14.41 -6.75 -6.66
C ASP A 81 -14.70 -6.86 -8.18
N LYS A 82 -15.82 -7.49 -8.60
CA LYS A 82 -16.27 -7.50 -10.01
C LYS A 82 -17.58 -6.80 -10.33
N GLU A 83 -18.49 -6.50 -9.40
CA GLU A 83 -19.69 -5.71 -9.72
C GLU A 83 -20.11 -4.81 -8.55
N VAL A 84 -20.17 -3.51 -8.84
CA VAL A 84 -20.69 -2.46 -7.97
C VAL A 84 -22.21 -2.63 -7.81
N SER A 85 -22.72 -2.71 -6.57
CA SER A 85 -23.90 -1.95 -6.10
C SER A 85 -24.33 -2.32 -4.67
N VAL A 86 -25.01 -1.35 -4.05
CA VAL A 86 -25.25 -1.08 -2.63
C VAL A 86 -26.35 -1.95 -2.00
N SER A 87 -26.23 -2.33 -0.72
CA SER A 87 -27.38 -2.45 0.23
C SER A 87 -26.93 -2.59 1.70
N GLN A 88 -27.51 -1.76 2.57
CA GLN A 88 -27.35 -1.74 4.04
C GLN A 88 -28.26 -2.79 4.73
N PRO A 89 -27.91 -3.26 5.94
CA PRO A 89 -28.90 -3.73 6.91
C PRO A 89 -29.11 -2.70 8.04
N GLN A 90 -30.39 -2.56 8.42
CA GLN A 90 -30.90 -1.69 9.48
C GLN A 90 -30.59 -2.26 10.88
N VAL A 91 -30.16 -1.40 11.80
CA VAL A 91 -30.23 -1.62 13.25
C VAL A 91 -30.71 -0.32 13.93
N ALA A 92 -31.44 -0.49 15.03
CA ALA A 92 -32.30 0.45 15.76
C ALA A 92 -31.86 1.93 15.82
N VAL A 93 -32.82 2.80 15.49
CA VAL A 93 -32.71 4.26 15.43
C VAL A 93 -32.67 4.87 16.83
N SER A 94 -31.46 5.07 17.36
CA SER A 94 -31.20 6.32 18.08
C SER A 94 -31.12 7.40 17.01
N GLN A 95 -31.78 8.56 17.17
CA GLN A 95 -31.69 9.66 16.20
C GLN A 95 -30.27 10.26 16.18
N LEU A 96 -29.33 9.53 15.56
CA LEU A 96 -28.04 10.05 15.14
C LEU A 96 -28.33 10.93 13.93
N VAL A 97 -28.39 12.24 14.16
CA VAL A 97 -28.45 13.20 13.06
C VAL A 97 -27.12 13.12 12.32
N SER A 98 -27.17 12.72 11.06
CA SER A 98 -26.02 12.78 10.16
C SER A 98 -25.66 14.24 9.92
N ILE A 99 -24.47 14.65 10.35
CA ILE A 99 -23.97 16.02 10.21
C ILE A 99 -23.07 16.08 8.96
N PRO A 100 -23.31 17.00 8.02
CA PRO A 100 -22.39 17.23 6.91
C PRO A 100 -21.03 17.72 7.41
N LEU A 101 -19.96 17.11 6.90
CA LEU A 101 -18.57 17.44 7.23
C LEU A 101 -17.83 17.90 5.98
N ASN A 102 -16.95 18.89 6.12
CA ASN A 102 -15.93 19.22 5.11
C ASN A 102 -14.56 19.00 5.73
N LEU A 103 -13.92 17.91 5.32
CA LEU A 103 -12.69 17.42 5.94
C LEU A 103 -11.49 17.75 5.06
N SER A 104 -10.51 18.44 5.64
CA SER A 104 -9.23 18.74 5.01
C SER A 104 -8.30 17.54 5.17
N VAL A 105 -7.92 16.91 4.06
CA VAL A 105 -7.06 15.71 4.03
C VAL A 105 -5.76 16.04 3.34
N SER A 106 -4.64 15.88 4.04
CA SER A 106 -3.30 16.09 3.46
C SER A 106 -2.70 14.79 2.93
N PHE A 107 -2.06 14.86 1.76
CA PHE A 107 -1.38 13.73 1.13
C PHE A 107 0.13 13.81 1.30
N MET A 108 0.82 12.69 1.07
CA MET A 108 2.29 12.64 1.12
C MET A 108 2.96 13.55 0.09
N SER A 109 2.27 13.88 -1.01
CA SER A 109 2.72 14.81 -2.05
C SER A 109 2.87 16.25 -1.55
N GLY A 110 2.25 16.57 -0.41
CA GLY A 110 2.10 17.93 0.12
C GLY A 110 0.77 18.58 -0.25
N ASP A 111 -0.05 17.95 -1.08
CA ASP A 111 -1.37 18.46 -1.43
C ASP A 111 -2.36 18.32 -0.29
N THR A 112 -3.43 19.10 -0.38
CA THR A 112 -4.59 18.98 0.48
C THR A 112 -5.86 18.98 -0.36
N ALA A 113 -6.77 18.06 -0.06
CA ALA A 113 -8.11 18.03 -0.65
C ALA A 113 -9.17 18.24 0.43
N ILE A 114 -10.26 18.91 0.05
CA ILE A 114 -11.46 19.02 0.90
C ILE A 114 -12.44 17.95 0.46
N ILE A 115 -12.78 17.05 1.39
CA ILE A 115 -13.71 15.94 1.16
C ILE A 115 -15.01 16.22 1.91
N SER A 116 -16.11 16.31 1.16
CA SER A 116 -17.44 16.39 1.74
C SER A 116 -17.89 15.01 2.18
N ALA A 117 -18.18 14.86 3.47
CA ALA A 117 -18.54 13.61 4.13
C ALA A 117 -19.74 13.82 5.04
N GLN A 118 -20.21 12.74 5.65
CA GLN A 118 -21.26 12.70 6.64
C GLN A 118 -20.68 12.11 7.92
N SER A 119 -21.09 12.62 9.09
CA SER A 119 -20.58 12.15 10.38
C SER A 119 -20.80 10.65 10.62
N LEU A 120 -21.83 10.08 9.99
CA LEU A 120 -22.16 8.65 10.06
C LEU A 120 -21.56 7.82 8.92
N ASP A 121 -20.75 8.41 8.04
CA ASP A 121 -19.98 7.63 7.07
C ASP A 121 -19.05 6.68 7.82
N SER A 122 -18.93 5.43 7.34
CA SER A 122 -17.84 4.55 7.75
C SER A 122 -16.51 5.04 7.16
N LEU A 123 -15.39 4.56 7.72
CA LEU A 123 -14.07 4.85 7.17
C LEU A 123 -13.96 4.45 5.68
N ASN A 124 -14.53 3.32 5.28
CA ASN A 124 -14.55 2.87 3.88
C ASN A 124 -15.38 3.79 2.97
N ALA A 125 -16.53 4.26 3.44
CA ALA A 125 -17.34 5.22 2.70
C ALA A 125 -16.58 6.54 2.50
N PHE A 126 -15.84 7.00 3.52
CA PHE A 126 -14.98 8.17 3.41
C PHE A 126 -13.83 7.97 2.41
N LYS A 127 -13.15 6.82 2.44
CA LYS A 127 -12.10 6.49 1.47
C LYS A 127 -12.62 6.42 0.03
N LEU A 128 -13.83 5.93 -0.18
CA LEU A 128 -14.46 5.92 -1.51
C LEU A 128 -14.66 7.35 -2.03
N LYS A 129 -15.10 8.28 -1.17
CA LYS A 129 -15.23 9.71 -1.53
C LYS A 129 -13.87 10.35 -1.80
N LEU A 130 -12.84 9.97 -1.04
CA LEU A 130 -11.46 10.40 -1.27
C LEU A 130 -10.94 9.88 -2.61
N GLN A 131 -11.11 8.59 -2.90
CA GLN A 131 -10.76 7.96 -4.19
C GLN A 131 -11.41 8.69 -5.36
N GLN A 132 -12.70 9.03 -5.26
CA GLN A 132 -13.43 9.75 -6.30
C GLN A 132 -12.88 11.15 -6.57
N LYS A 133 -12.18 11.76 -5.61
CA LYS A 133 -11.51 13.06 -5.74
C LYS A 133 -10.08 12.96 -6.27
N MET A 134 -9.48 11.78 -6.27
CA MET A 134 -8.14 11.55 -6.82
C MET A 134 -8.23 11.34 -8.32
N ASP A 135 -7.28 11.91 -9.07
CA ASP A 135 -7.29 11.89 -10.54
C ASP A 135 -7.14 10.46 -11.10
N ASP A 136 -6.31 9.64 -10.46
CA ASP A 136 -5.99 8.27 -10.88
C ASP A 136 -6.83 7.17 -10.19
N ARG A 137 -7.73 7.56 -9.26
CA ARG A 137 -8.71 6.70 -8.57
C ARG A 137 -8.15 5.33 -8.13
N PRO A 138 -7.10 5.28 -7.30
CA PRO A 138 -6.50 4.02 -6.89
C PRO A 138 -7.49 3.16 -6.11
N PRO A 139 -7.40 1.82 -6.14
CA PRO A 139 -8.25 0.95 -5.33
C PRO A 139 -8.35 1.40 -3.87
N VAL A 140 -9.55 1.34 -3.28
CA VAL A 140 -9.81 1.83 -1.91
C VAL A 140 -8.87 1.20 -0.87
N ARG A 141 -8.48 -0.08 -1.07
CA ARG A 141 -7.52 -0.80 -0.21
C ARG A 141 -6.12 -0.20 -0.19
N GLU A 142 -5.74 0.50 -1.26
CA GLU A 142 -4.45 1.20 -1.34
C GLU A 142 -4.49 2.49 -0.51
N ILE A 143 -5.67 3.02 -0.18
CA ILE A 143 -5.78 4.27 0.58
C ILE A 143 -5.83 3.95 2.07
N LYS A 144 -4.82 4.39 2.82
CA LYS A 144 -4.84 4.35 4.29
C LYS A 144 -5.04 5.75 4.87
N ILE A 145 -5.86 5.85 5.92
CA ILE A 145 -6.12 7.11 6.63
C ILE A 145 -5.35 7.14 7.94
N LEU A 146 -4.62 8.23 8.17
CA LEU A 146 -3.91 8.49 9.40
C LEU A 146 -4.53 9.70 10.13
N MET A 147 -4.61 9.60 11.45
CA MET A 147 -4.98 10.71 12.34
C MET A 147 -4.04 10.71 13.54
N GLY A 148 -3.41 11.86 13.82
CA GLY A 148 -2.40 11.96 14.88
C GLY A 148 -1.19 11.02 14.69
N GLY A 149 -0.90 10.63 13.45
CA GLY A 149 0.15 9.64 13.12
C GLY A 149 -0.27 8.18 13.27
N THR A 150 -1.49 7.90 13.74
CA THR A 150 -2.02 6.54 13.89
C THR A 150 -2.88 6.15 12.70
N SER A 151 -2.66 4.94 12.19
CA SER A 151 -3.44 4.33 11.11
C SER A 151 -4.80 3.87 11.61
N LEU A 152 -5.87 4.36 10.97
CA LEU A 152 -7.27 4.01 11.29
C LEU A 152 -7.74 2.72 10.60
N GLU A 153 -6.83 2.01 9.94
CA GLU A 153 -7.16 0.82 9.16
C GLU A 153 -7.72 -0.33 10.00
N GLY A 154 -8.80 -0.95 9.51
CA GLY A 154 -9.54 -1.99 10.24
C GLY A 154 -10.51 -1.46 11.29
N ASP A 155 -10.66 -0.13 11.42
CA ASP A 155 -11.67 0.45 12.29
C ASP A 155 -13.04 0.49 11.57
N HIS A 156 -14.03 -0.13 12.20
CA HIS A 156 -15.39 -0.22 11.67
C HIS A 156 -16.30 0.91 12.16
N ARG A 157 -15.80 1.78 13.04
CA ARG A 157 -16.53 2.95 13.54
C ARG A 157 -16.79 3.98 12.44
N THR A 158 -17.81 4.78 12.66
CA THR A 158 -18.14 5.97 11.86
C THR A 158 -17.14 7.10 12.10
N LEU A 159 -17.12 8.09 11.21
CA LEU A 159 -16.29 9.29 11.38
C LEU A 159 -16.54 9.98 12.73
N ALA A 160 -17.80 10.10 13.16
CA ALA A 160 -18.16 10.68 14.45
C ALA A 160 -17.58 9.90 15.64
N GLU A 161 -17.69 8.58 15.62
CA GLU A 161 -17.18 7.68 16.67
C GLU A 161 -15.64 7.64 16.71
N LEU A 162 -14.99 7.97 15.59
CA LEU A 162 -13.55 8.19 15.51
C LEU A 162 -13.13 9.59 16.03
N GLY A 163 -14.07 10.46 16.38
CA GLY A 163 -13.80 11.85 16.76
C GLY A 163 -13.49 12.76 15.57
N ILE A 164 -13.78 12.32 14.35
CA ILE A 164 -13.60 13.10 13.13
C ILE A 164 -14.84 13.99 12.93
N ALA A 165 -14.67 15.28 13.19
CA ALA A 165 -15.72 16.30 13.08
C ALA A 165 -15.29 17.49 12.21
N SER A 166 -16.21 18.42 11.99
CA SER A 166 -15.92 19.65 11.25
C SER A 166 -14.83 20.44 11.97
N GLY A 167 -13.81 20.89 11.22
CA GLY A 167 -12.63 21.55 11.80
C GLY A 167 -11.55 20.60 12.35
N CYS A 168 -11.73 19.29 12.25
CA CYS A 168 -10.66 18.33 12.54
C CYS A 168 -9.42 18.64 11.68
N THR A 169 -8.27 18.72 12.32
CA THR A 169 -6.98 18.95 11.65
C THR A 169 -6.11 17.70 11.74
N GLY A 170 -5.19 17.52 10.78
CA GLY A 170 -4.23 16.42 10.82
C GLY A 170 -4.74 15.09 10.26
N LEU A 171 -5.88 15.07 9.56
CA LEU A 171 -6.26 13.95 8.71
C LEU A 171 -5.29 13.85 7.53
N ARG A 172 -4.73 12.66 7.37
CA ARG A 172 -3.72 12.38 6.35
C ARG A 172 -4.11 11.14 5.57
N ALA A 173 -3.83 11.13 4.28
CA ALA A 173 -4.00 9.97 3.43
C ALA A 173 -2.65 9.52 2.86
N ILE A 174 -2.41 8.22 2.91
CA ILE A 174 -1.28 7.58 2.24
C ILE A 174 -1.82 6.59 1.20
N ARG A 175 -1.13 6.48 0.06
CA ARG A 175 -1.41 5.44 -0.93
C ARG A 175 -0.34 4.37 -0.84
N VAL A 176 -0.75 3.14 -0.53
CA VAL A 176 0.07 1.94 -0.53
C VAL A 176 0.15 1.43 -1.96
N LEU A 177 1.35 1.40 -2.52
CA LEU A 177 1.60 0.87 -3.86
C LEU A 177 1.77 -0.65 -3.83
N TYR A 178 2.35 -1.16 -2.75
CA TYR A 178 2.62 -2.59 -2.59
C TYR A 178 2.82 -2.94 -1.11
N GLU A 179 2.06 -3.91 -0.61
CA GLU A 179 2.33 -4.56 0.68
C GLU A 179 3.27 -5.73 0.43
N VAL A 180 4.42 -5.75 1.10
CA VAL A 180 5.48 -6.74 0.85
C VAL A 180 5.12 -8.05 1.56
N PRO A 181 4.92 -9.15 0.82
CA PRO A 181 4.69 -10.47 1.43
C PRO A 181 5.90 -10.93 2.25
N SER A 182 5.66 -11.69 3.31
CA SER A 182 6.74 -12.17 4.20
C SER A 182 7.72 -13.13 3.51
N ASP A 183 7.29 -13.83 2.46
CA ASP A 183 8.10 -14.75 1.68
C ASP A 183 8.92 -14.04 0.58
N LEU A 184 8.67 -12.76 0.31
CA LEU A 184 9.41 -12.01 -0.70
C LEU A 184 10.79 -11.59 -0.18
N ASN A 185 11.83 -12.22 -0.71
CA ASN A 185 13.21 -11.96 -0.28
C ASN A 185 13.78 -10.64 -0.84
N LYS A 186 13.70 -10.46 -2.17
CA LYS A 186 14.41 -9.37 -2.86
C LYS A 186 13.54 -8.66 -3.88
N ILE A 187 13.31 -7.36 -3.66
CA ILE A 187 12.60 -6.47 -4.57
C ILE A 187 13.61 -5.69 -5.40
N ARG A 188 13.40 -5.64 -6.71
CA ARG A 188 14.08 -4.68 -7.58
C ARG A 188 13.18 -3.48 -7.81
N PHE A 189 13.63 -2.32 -7.35
CA PHE A 189 13.03 -1.04 -7.67
C PHE A 189 13.61 -0.58 -9.01
N SER A 190 12.75 -0.19 -9.94
CA SER A 190 13.13 0.33 -11.24
C SER A 190 12.47 1.68 -11.45
N MET A 191 13.29 2.69 -11.68
CA MET A 191 12.85 4.04 -12.03
C MET A 191 13.41 4.35 -13.40
N SER A 192 12.55 4.62 -14.36
CA SER A 192 13.01 4.93 -15.71
C SER A 192 12.27 6.07 -16.35
N TRP A 193 12.96 6.81 -17.22
CA TRP A 193 12.51 8.08 -17.81
C TRP A 193 13.02 8.23 -19.24
N GLY A 194 12.19 8.83 -20.08
CA GLY A 194 12.57 9.26 -21.42
C GLY A 194 13.47 10.50 -21.40
N TRP A 195 14.38 10.58 -22.35
CA TRP A 195 15.34 11.68 -22.47
C TRP A 195 14.68 12.99 -22.91
N PRO A 196 15.25 14.13 -22.48
CA PRO A 196 14.84 15.43 -23.00
C PRO A 196 15.27 15.57 -24.46
N GLU A 197 14.42 16.23 -25.25
CA GLU A 197 14.71 16.53 -26.64
C GLU A 197 16.04 17.31 -26.75
N ASN A 198 16.89 16.88 -27.68
CA ASN A 198 18.14 17.54 -28.06
C ASN A 198 19.30 17.55 -27.03
N ASN A 199 19.22 16.81 -25.90
CA ASN A 199 20.40 16.67 -25.02
C ASN A 199 20.44 15.35 -24.21
N PRO A 200 20.97 14.27 -24.80
CA PRO A 200 21.08 12.96 -24.15
C PRO A 200 22.13 12.89 -23.04
N LYS A 201 22.87 13.98 -22.75
CA LYS A 201 23.84 14.05 -21.65
C LYS A 201 23.22 14.50 -20.32
N ASN A 202 22.02 15.07 -20.36
CA ASN A 202 21.24 15.37 -19.15
C ASN A 202 20.48 14.10 -18.74
N TYR A 203 20.57 13.74 -17.46
CA TYR A 203 19.85 12.60 -16.91
C TYR A 203 19.25 12.93 -15.55
N LEU A 204 18.23 12.16 -15.17
CA LEU A 204 17.78 12.11 -13.79
C LEU A 204 18.73 11.20 -13.01
N ASP A 205 19.11 11.64 -11.83
CA ASP A 205 19.83 10.83 -10.86
C ASP A 205 18.85 10.30 -9.82
N THR A 206 19.12 9.12 -9.26
CA THR A 206 18.26 8.51 -8.25
C THR A 206 19.03 8.22 -6.99
N ALA A 207 18.37 8.36 -5.84
CA ALA A 207 18.97 8.02 -4.56
C ALA A 207 17.94 7.39 -3.62
N CYS A 208 18.44 6.66 -2.64
CA CYS A 208 17.69 6.24 -1.46
C CYS A 208 18.23 6.97 -0.23
N ILE A 209 17.38 7.75 0.44
CA ILE A 209 17.71 8.46 1.67
C ILE A 209 17.15 7.68 2.84
N THR A 210 18.02 7.30 3.77
CA THR A 210 17.67 6.42 4.87
C THR A 210 17.54 7.19 6.19
N PHE A 211 16.54 6.83 6.99
CA PHE A 211 16.29 7.42 8.29
C PHE A 211 16.04 6.36 9.36
N SER A 212 16.45 6.69 10.58
CA SER A 212 15.94 6.08 11.79
C SER A 212 14.86 6.96 12.40
N LYS A 213 13.79 6.33 12.89
CA LYS A 213 12.74 6.96 13.67
C LYS A 213 12.48 6.07 14.88
N VAL A 214 12.94 6.52 16.05
CA VAL A 214 12.77 5.81 17.32
C VAL A 214 12.10 6.78 18.29
N GLY A 215 10.88 6.45 18.70
CA GLY A 215 10.03 7.39 19.42
C GLY A 215 9.79 8.66 18.59
N GLY A 216 10.05 9.83 19.19
CA GLY A 216 9.94 11.12 18.51
C GLY A 216 11.20 11.58 17.76
N LEU A 217 12.32 10.87 17.88
CA LEU A 217 13.59 11.29 17.27
C LEU A 217 13.72 10.76 15.84
N ILE A 218 14.03 11.66 14.90
CA ILE A 218 14.25 11.33 13.49
C ILE A 218 15.68 11.68 13.10
N THR A 219 16.46 10.64 12.76
CA THR A 219 17.88 10.75 12.43
C THR A 219 18.10 10.35 10.98
N HIS A 220 18.71 11.24 10.21
CA HIS A 220 19.20 10.92 8.86
C HIS A 220 20.44 10.01 8.98
N LEU A 221 20.46 8.93 8.19
CA LEU A 221 21.52 7.95 8.21
C LEU A 221 22.47 8.16 7.02
N HIS A 222 22.19 7.60 5.84
CA HIS A 222 23.00 7.78 4.63
C HIS A 222 22.15 8.14 3.40
N ASN A 223 22.85 8.64 2.36
CA ASN A 223 22.34 8.87 1.02
C ASN A 223 22.94 7.81 0.09
N ILE A 224 22.14 6.85 -0.37
CA ILE A 224 22.61 5.75 -1.22
C ILE A 224 22.29 6.11 -2.66
N ASP A 225 23.31 6.50 -3.43
CA ASP A 225 23.20 6.84 -4.86
C ASP A 225 24.17 6.00 -5.70
N PHE A 226 24.31 6.32 -6.99
CA PHE A 226 25.21 5.60 -7.89
C PHE A 226 26.68 5.52 -7.40
N ARG A 227 27.15 6.48 -6.59
CA ARG A 227 28.52 6.53 -6.05
C ARG A 227 28.76 5.52 -4.93
N SER A 228 27.69 4.98 -4.33
CA SER A 228 27.80 3.86 -3.38
C SER A 228 28.45 2.61 -4.01
N THR A 229 28.45 2.51 -5.34
CA THR A 229 29.15 1.45 -6.09
C THR A 229 30.64 1.71 -6.31
N TRP A 230 31.12 2.91 -6.00
CA TRP A 230 32.51 3.29 -6.22
C TRP A 230 33.39 2.69 -5.12
N TRP A 231 34.52 2.12 -5.52
CA TRP A 231 35.45 1.48 -4.60
C TRP A 231 35.95 2.43 -3.49
N GLN A 232 36.07 3.74 -3.77
CA GLN A 232 36.47 4.74 -2.77
C GLN A 232 35.41 4.94 -1.67
N GLN A 233 34.14 4.63 -1.94
CA GLN A 233 33.03 4.81 -1.02
C GLN A 233 32.55 3.48 -0.40
N ALA A 234 33.05 2.34 -0.88
CA ALA A 234 32.61 1.01 -0.46
C ALA A 234 32.65 0.79 1.06
N TYR A 235 33.62 1.39 1.77
CA TYR A 235 33.72 1.29 3.22
C TYR A 235 32.52 1.93 3.95
N GLU A 236 32.03 3.09 3.49
CA GLU A 236 30.91 3.81 4.10
C GLU A 236 29.58 3.04 3.91
N TYR A 237 29.43 2.36 2.78
CA TYR A 237 28.20 1.65 2.42
C TYR A 237 28.22 0.15 2.71
N HIS A 238 29.32 -0.40 3.24
CA HIS A 238 29.42 -1.83 3.57
C HIS A 238 28.34 -2.29 4.56
N CYS A 239 27.86 -1.42 5.45
CA CYS A 239 26.76 -1.72 6.38
C CYS A 239 25.42 -2.00 5.67
N TYR A 240 25.23 -1.53 4.43
CA TYR A 240 24.05 -1.81 3.62
C TYR A 240 24.21 -3.02 2.70
N GLN A 241 25.38 -3.65 2.68
CA GLN A 241 25.62 -4.85 1.88
C GLN A 241 24.63 -5.94 2.30
N ARG A 242 23.90 -6.51 1.32
CA ARG A 242 22.80 -7.48 1.51
C ARG A 242 21.50 -6.89 2.07
N PHE A 243 21.34 -5.57 2.14
CA PHE A 243 20.10 -4.93 2.55
C PHE A 243 19.54 -4.03 1.44
N ILE A 244 20.36 -3.12 0.92
CA ILE A 244 20.02 -2.27 -0.22
C ILE A 244 21.27 -1.94 -1.02
N GLU A 245 21.13 -1.96 -2.34
CA GLU A 245 22.18 -1.66 -3.29
C GLU A 245 21.63 -0.81 -4.43
N HIS A 246 22.29 0.31 -4.74
CA HIS A 246 22.08 1.02 -5.98
C HIS A 246 22.87 0.31 -7.09
N CYS A 247 22.25 -0.03 -8.22
CA CYS A 247 22.89 -0.81 -9.27
C CYS A 247 23.84 0.02 -10.18
N GLY A 248 24.43 1.09 -9.65
CA GLY A 248 25.32 1.99 -10.40
C GLY A 248 24.62 2.97 -11.33
N ASN A 249 25.30 3.39 -12.39
CA ASN A 249 24.75 4.37 -13.34
C ASN A 249 23.46 3.87 -14.02
N ALA A 250 22.58 4.81 -14.36
CA ALA A 250 21.38 4.48 -15.12
C ALA A 250 21.74 3.81 -16.46
N THR A 251 21.14 2.67 -16.73
CA THR A 251 21.25 1.98 -18.02
C THR A 251 20.56 2.80 -19.10
N ARG A 252 21.16 2.88 -20.28
CA ARG A 252 20.65 3.67 -21.41
C ARG A 252 20.11 2.75 -22.49
N ASP A 253 18.94 3.08 -23.01
CA ASP A 253 18.36 2.48 -24.20
C ASP A 253 18.21 3.57 -25.27
N ASP A 254 19.10 3.57 -26.27
CA ASP A 254 19.08 4.55 -27.36
C ASP A 254 17.89 4.34 -28.31
N ARG A 255 17.35 3.12 -28.41
CA ARG A 255 16.21 2.83 -29.30
C ARG A 255 14.93 3.41 -28.73
N GLU A 256 14.71 3.22 -27.44
CA GLU A 256 13.56 3.74 -26.70
C GLU A 256 13.77 5.17 -26.18
N MET A 257 14.97 5.74 -26.42
CA MET A 257 15.40 7.05 -25.88
C MET A 257 15.13 7.17 -24.37
N ARG A 258 15.50 6.13 -23.62
CA ARG A 258 15.11 5.94 -22.21
C ARG A 258 16.32 5.61 -21.35
N SER A 259 16.26 6.02 -20.09
CA SER A 259 17.22 5.65 -19.06
C SER A 259 16.53 4.97 -17.89
N THR A 260 17.20 3.98 -17.29
CA THR A 260 16.69 3.21 -16.15
C THR A 260 17.72 3.11 -15.04
N SER A 261 17.35 3.59 -13.86
CA SER A 261 18.09 3.34 -12.62
C SER A 261 17.38 2.30 -11.77
N THR A 262 18.15 1.47 -11.08
CA THR A 262 17.58 0.38 -10.28
C THR A 262 18.23 0.27 -8.90
N PHE A 263 17.43 -0.18 -7.94
CA PHE A 263 17.89 -0.60 -6.62
C PHE A 263 17.49 -2.04 -6.38
N ASN A 264 18.38 -2.79 -5.74
CA ASN A 264 18.10 -4.10 -5.19
C ASN A 264 17.84 -3.92 -3.68
N VAL A 265 16.71 -4.40 -3.17
CA VAL A 265 16.36 -4.32 -1.75
C VAL A 265 16.02 -5.70 -1.23
N TRP A 266 16.79 -6.20 -0.27
CA TRP A 266 16.55 -7.46 0.42
C TRP A 266 15.66 -7.20 1.64
N VAL A 267 14.35 -7.15 1.38
CA VAL A 267 13.32 -6.75 2.34
C VAL A 267 13.31 -7.60 3.61
N GLN A 268 13.57 -8.91 3.50
CA GLN A 268 13.69 -9.80 4.66
C GLN A 268 14.84 -9.46 5.59
N ASN A 269 15.90 -8.83 5.07
CA ASN A 269 17.05 -8.46 5.87
C ASN A 269 16.86 -7.10 6.55
N LEU A 270 15.96 -6.24 6.07
CA LEU A 270 15.85 -4.85 6.53
C LEU A 270 15.57 -4.71 8.03
N ASP A 271 14.91 -5.69 8.65
CA ASP A 271 14.66 -5.68 10.10
C ASP A 271 15.95 -5.71 10.93
N ASN A 272 17.04 -6.24 10.37
CA ASN A 272 18.36 -6.32 11.01
C ASN A 272 19.31 -5.21 10.53
N LEU A 273 18.82 -4.26 9.72
CA LEU A 273 19.66 -3.19 9.20
C LEU A 273 19.87 -2.11 10.26
N GLU A 274 21.09 -2.02 10.76
CA GLU A 274 21.52 -0.97 11.68
C GLU A 274 22.69 -0.16 11.09
N VAL A 275 22.64 1.15 11.29
CA VAL A 275 23.69 2.07 10.85
C VAL A 275 24.06 2.98 12.01
N ARG A 276 25.32 2.90 12.45
CA ARG A 276 25.82 3.63 13.62
C ARG A 276 24.96 3.35 14.88
N GLY A 277 24.55 2.09 15.06
CA GLY A 277 23.71 1.64 16.18
C GLY A 277 22.27 2.14 16.15
N GLN A 278 21.79 2.62 15.00
CA GLN A 278 20.41 3.07 14.80
C GLN A 278 19.71 2.14 13.80
N PRO A 279 18.48 1.65 14.09
CA PRO A 279 17.73 0.85 13.14
C PRO A 279 17.29 1.72 11.96
N VAL A 280 17.37 1.17 10.75
CA VAL A 280 16.81 1.84 9.56
C VAL A 280 15.30 1.54 9.50
N THR A 281 14.47 2.58 9.67
CA THR A 281 13.01 2.41 9.68
C THR A 281 12.35 2.95 8.42
N HIS A 282 13.03 3.84 7.68
CA HIS A 282 12.49 4.52 6.52
C HIS A 282 13.53 4.61 5.40
N LEU A 283 13.13 4.18 4.20
CA LEU A 283 13.93 4.29 2.98
C LEU A 283 13.14 5.10 1.94
N LEU A 284 13.52 6.35 1.70
CA LEU A 284 12.87 7.22 0.73
C LEU A 284 13.63 7.19 -0.58
N PHE A 285 12.96 6.79 -1.66
CA PHE A 285 13.54 6.77 -3.00
C PHE A 285 13.12 8.00 -3.78
N LEU A 286 14.08 8.62 -4.47
CA LEU A 286 13.88 9.89 -5.14
C LEU A 286 14.57 9.95 -6.50
N MET A 287 14.14 10.94 -7.28
CA MET A 287 14.72 11.31 -8.57
C MET A 287 15.07 12.80 -8.54
N SER A 288 16.22 13.20 -9.09
CA SER A 288 16.63 14.61 -9.17
C SER A 288 17.29 14.91 -10.51
N ALA A 289 17.06 16.12 -11.02
CA ALA A 289 17.67 16.57 -12.27
C ALA A 289 19.15 16.91 -12.05
N TRP A 290 20.04 16.16 -12.69
CA TRP A 290 21.47 16.44 -12.64
C TRP A 290 21.86 17.47 -13.70
N ARG A 291 22.64 18.49 -13.32
CA ARG A 291 23.09 19.61 -14.19
C ARG A 291 21.97 20.43 -14.85
N ARG A 292 20.74 20.28 -14.37
CA ARG A 292 19.57 21.04 -14.85
C ARG A 292 18.88 21.73 -13.68
N PRO A 293 18.25 22.89 -13.90
CA PRO A 293 17.54 23.59 -12.83
C PRO A 293 16.28 22.83 -12.38
N ASN A 294 15.67 22.06 -13.29
CA ASN A 294 14.42 21.34 -13.08
C ASN A 294 14.34 20.08 -13.95
N MET A 295 13.26 19.32 -13.76
CA MET A 295 12.94 18.09 -14.51
C MET A 295 12.22 18.35 -15.83
N GLN A 296 12.19 19.59 -16.33
CA GLN A 296 11.51 19.92 -17.58
C GLN A 296 12.19 19.23 -18.77
N GLY A 297 11.37 18.58 -19.60
CA GLY A 297 11.80 17.89 -20.82
C GLY A 297 11.97 16.38 -20.66
N TYR A 298 12.16 15.85 -19.46
CA TYR A 298 12.12 14.40 -19.25
C TYR A 298 10.71 13.87 -19.49
N ARG A 299 10.60 12.72 -20.16
CA ARG A 299 9.31 12.17 -20.63
C ARG A 299 8.96 10.90 -19.86
N MET A 300 7.67 10.70 -19.56
CA MET A 300 7.10 9.43 -19.10
C MET A 300 7.95 8.65 -18.07
N PRO A 301 8.29 9.26 -16.92
CA PRO A 301 8.94 8.51 -15.87
C PRO A 301 7.98 7.47 -15.29
N THR A 302 8.47 6.25 -15.12
CA THR A 302 7.71 5.15 -14.51
C THR A 302 8.44 4.61 -13.31
N LEU A 303 7.64 4.06 -12.40
CA LEU A 303 8.08 3.32 -11.24
C LEU A 303 7.59 1.89 -11.37
N GLN A 304 8.50 0.94 -11.27
CA GLN A 304 8.19 -0.48 -11.29
C GLN A 304 8.88 -1.20 -10.13
N PHE A 305 8.20 -2.20 -9.58
CA PHE A 305 8.78 -3.14 -8.60
C PHE A 305 8.74 -4.53 -9.18
N PHE A 306 9.83 -5.28 -9.05
CA PHE A 306 9.90 -6.67 -9.50
C PHE A 306 10.33 -7.58 -8.36
N ASP A 307 9.78 -8.79 -8.35
CA ASP A 307 10.41 -9.90 -7.64
C ASP A 307 11.72 -10.23 -8.38
N SER A 308 12.85 -10.14 -7.71
CA SER A 308 14.14 -10.42 -8.36
C SER A 308 14.27 -11.88 -8.82
N ALA A 309 13.50 -12.81 -8.25
CA ALA A 309 13.44 -14.19 -8.72
C ALA A 309 12.58 -14.35 -9.99
N ARG A 310 11.68 -13.39 -10.26
CA ARG A 310 10.74 -13.38 -11.40
C ARG A 310 10.71 -12.00 -12.07
N PRO A 311 11.82 -11.56 -12.70
CA PRO A 311 11.99 -10.19 -13.19
C PRO A 311 11.08 -9.83 -14.38
N THR A 312 10.41 -10.80 -14.99
CA THR A 312 9.48 -10.58 -16.11
C THR A 312 8.06 -10.23 -15.65
N GLN A 313 7.75 -10.42 -14.36
CA GLN A 313 6.46 -10.08 -13.79
C GLN A 313 6.63 -8.90 -12.83
N SER A 314 6.07 -7.76 -13.22
CA SER A 314 6.02 -6.60 -12.33
C SER A 314 5.07 -6.87 -11.17
N LEU A 315 5.51 -6.58 -9.94
CA LEU A 315 4.70 -6.56 -8.74
C LEU A 315 3.80 -5.31 -8.70
N TYR A 316 4.28 -4.23 -9.30
CA TYR A 316 3.57 -2.95 -9.42
C TYR A 316 4.17 -2.14 -10.57
N GLU A 317 3.32 -1.47 -11.33
CA GLU A 317 3.73 -0.51 -12.33
C GLU A 317 2.87 0.75 -12.24
N GLY A 318 3.54 1.91 -12.20
CA GLY A 318 2.89 3.21 -12.16
C GLY A 318 3.63 4.24 -13.00
N THR A 319 2.87 5.11 -13.66
CA THR A 319 3.41 6.31 -14.30
C THR A 319 3.44 7.44 -13.29
N LEU A 320 4.56 8.15 -13.20
CA LEU A 320 4.68 9.35 -12.38
C LEU A 320 4.20 10.54 -13.23
N GLU A 321 3.17 11.26 -12.78
CA GLU A 321 2.62 12.43 -13.48
C GLU A 321 3.58 13.63 -13.43
N PHE A 322 4.67 13.56 -14.19
CA PHE A 322 5.74 14.56 -14.14
C PHE A 322 5.37 15.91 -14.75
N SER A 323 4.32 16.01 -15.58
CA SER A 323 3.82 17.30 -16.06
C SER A 323 3.59 18.26 -14.89
N ARG A 324 2.99 17.72 -13.82
CA ARG A 324 2.75 18.40 -12.55
C ARG A 324 4.02 18.81 -11.80
N PHE A 325 5.11 18.07 -11.98
CA PHE A 325 6.36 18.26 -11.24
C PHE A 325 7.52 18.82 -12.08
N SER A 326 7.28 19.13 -13.35
CA SER A 326 8.32 19.46 -14.33
C SER A 326 9.13 20.70 -13.99
N HIS A 327 8.55 21.66 -13.25
CA HIS A 327 9.23 22.88 -12.79
C HIS A 327 10.09 22.67 -11.54
N TYR A 328 10.01 21.51 -10.89
CA TYR A 328 10.79 21.18 -9.69
C TYR A 328 12.11 20.52 -10.06
N ARG A 329 13.06 20.58 -9.12
CA ARG A 329 14.40 20.00 -9.29
C ARG A 329 14.38 18.48 -9.15
N GLY A 330 13.46 17.95 -8.35
CA GLY A 330 13.31 16.53 -8.15
C GLY A 330 12.00 16.15 -7.49
N LEU A 331 11.83 14.85 -7.29
CA LEU A 331 10.65 14.22 -6.71
C LEU A 331 11.09 13.13 -5.72
N ILE A 332 10.57 13.17 -4.49
CA ILE A 332 10.57 12.01 -3.61
C ILE A 332 9.43 11.11 -4.10
N VAL A 333 9.79 9.96 -4.65
CA VAL A 333 8.89 9.10 -5.40
C VAL A 333 8.07 8.23 -4.46
N CYS A 334 8.75 7.42 -3.66
CA CYS A 334 8.11 6.46 -2.76
C CYS A 334 8.92 6.30 -1.47
N LEU A 335 8.25 5.72 -0.47
CA LEU A 335 8.82 5.40 0.83
C LEU A 335 8.58 3.91 1.09
N LEU A 336 9.64 3.19 1.41
CA LEU A 336 9.57 1.85 1.99
C LEU A 336 9.66 2.00 3.51
N LYS A 337 8.60 1.57 4.20
CA LYS A 337 8.50 1.61 5.67
C LYS A 337 7.76 0.40 6.20
N LYS A 338 7.88 0.16 7.51
CA LYS A 338 7.11 -0.87 8.21
C LYS A 338 5.79 -0.30 8.75
N ASP A 339 4.72 -1.08 8.65
CA ASP A 339 3.41 -0.81 9.25
C ASP A 339 2.84 -2.11 9.79
N ARG A 340 2.48 -2.11 11.08
CA ARG A 340 1.96 -3.29 11.80
C ARG A 340 2.78 -4.59 11.57
N GLY A 341 4.10 -4.46 11.51
CA GLY A 341 4.99 -5.62 11.36
C GLY A 341 5.32 -6.02 9.92
N ALA A 342 4.65 -5.44 8.92
CA ALA A 342 4.89 -5.72 7.50
C ALA A 342 5.57 -4.54 6.81
N TRP A 343 6.50 -4.81 5.89
CA TRP A 343 7.05 -3.79 5.02
C TRP A 343 6.04 -3.43 3.94
N GLN A 344 5.92 -2.13 3.62
CA GLN A 344 5.08 -1.64 2.55
C GLN A 344 5.76 -0.51 1.80
N ILE A 345 5.49 -0.44 0.50
CA ILE A 345 5.91 0.65 -0.36
C ILE A 345 4.73 1.61 -0.51
N VAL A 346 4.91 2.86 -0.10
CA VAL A 346 3.88 3.89 -0.19
C VAL A 346 4.31 5.00 -1.15
N GLN A 347 3.35 5.55 -1.88
CA GLN A 347 3.56 6.68 -2.78
C GLN A 347 3.82 7.93 -1.96
N VAL A 348 4.91 8.65 -2.28
CA VAL A 348 5.20 9.96 -1.72
C VAL A 348 4.83 11.05 -2.71
N ALA A 349 5.36 10.99 -3.93
CA ALA A 349 5.15 11.98 -4.99
C ALA A 349 5.30 13.44 -4.53
N ARG A 350 6.30 13.72 -3.69
CA ARG A 350 6.54 15.06 -3.12
C ARG A 350 7.65 15.78 -3.87
N PRO A 351 7.38 16.90 -4.54
CA PRO A 351 8.41 17.61 -5.28
C PRO A 351 9.33 18.40 -4.35
N PHE A 352 10.57 18.64 -4.78
CA PHE A 352 11.51 19.54 -4.11
C PHE A 352 12.21 20.48 -5.11
N THR A 353 12.53 21.68 -4.65
CA THR A 353 13.06 22.76 -5.50
C THR A 353 14.58 22.87 -5.47
N SER A 354 15.24 22.25 -4.49
CA SER A 354 16.67 22.45 -4.22
C SER A 354 17.40 21.15 -3.91
N GLY A 355 18.67 21.08 -4.31
CA GLY A 355 19.54 19.92 -4.15
C GLY A 355 19.51 18.93 -5.32
N ASP A 356 20.53 18.09 -5.38
CA ASP A 356 20.69 16.99 -6.34
C ASP A 356 21.80 16.03 -5.84
N ALA A 357 22.27 15.15 -6.71
CA ALA A 357 23.38 14.24 -6.42
C ALA A 357 24.69 14.94 -5.97
N THR A 358 24.87 16.24 -6.21
CA THR A 358 26.04 16.99 -5.71
C THR A 358 25.82 17.59 -4.32
N ASN A 359 24.57 17.80 -3.90
CA ASN A 359 24.22 18.35 -2.60
C ASN A 359 22.84 17.86 -2.13
N TYR A 360 22.82 16.86 -1.25
CA TYR A 360 21.60 16.29 -0.66
C TYR A 360 21.05 17.06 0.53
N TYR A 361 21.77 18.04 1.11
CA TYR A 361 21.34 18.72 2.33
C TYR A 361 19.88 19.24 2.29
N PRO A 362 19.44 20.00 1.27
CA PRO A 362 18.05 20.43 1.19
C PRO A 362 17.07 19.26 1.01
N ILE A 363 17.44 18.24 0.22
CA ILE A 363 16.62 17.05 -0.02
C ILE A 363 16.39 16.26 1.28
N VAL A 364 17.41 16.11 2.12
CA VAL A 364 17.31 15.44 3.42
C VAL A 364 16.30 16.16 4.33
N SER A 365 16.23 17.50 4.28
CA SER A 365 15.22 18.26 5.01
C SER A 365 13.80 17.96 4.52
N ASP A 366 13.60 17.87 3.20
CA ASP A 366 12.32 17.46 2.61
C ASP A 366 11.92 16.03 3.02
N CYS A 367 12.86 15.08 2.94
CA CYS A 367 12.63 13.71 3.37
C CYS A 367 12.29 13.60 4.86
N ARG A 368 12.98 14.38 5.72
CA ARG A 368 12.69 14.41 7.16
C ARG A 368 11.24 14.82 7.42
N ARG A 369 10.73 15.84 6.72
CA ARG A 369 9.32 16.26 6.84
C ARG A 369 8.34 15.16 6.44
N VAL A 370 8.67 14.35 5.43
CA VAL A 370 7.84 13.19 5.06
C VAL A 370 7.80 12.16 6.20
N VAL A 371 8.94 11.87 6.83
CA VAL A 371 9.03 10.93 7.98
C VAL A 371 8.33 11.47 9.23
N GLU A 372 8.41 12.77 9.49
CA GLU A 372 7.68 13.44 10.58
C GLU A 372 6.15 13.34 10.40
N GLN A 373 5.68 13.51 9.17
CA GLN A 373 4.25 13.60 8.86
C GLN A 373 3.61 12.21 8.63
N PHE A 374 4.34 11.24 8.11
CA PHE A 374 3.76 9.97 7.64
C PHE A 374 4.52 8.72 8.04
N GLY A 375 5.70 8.88 8.65
CA GLY A 375 6.50 7.77 9.15
C GLY A 375 6.14 7.30 10.53
#